data_AF-A0A920NSE3-F1
#
_entry.id   AF-A0A920NSE3-F1
#
_cell.length_a   1.000
_cell.length_b   1.000
_cell.length_c   1.000
_cell.angle_alpha   90.00
_cell.angle_beta   90.00
_cell.angle_gamma   90.00
#
_symmetry.space_group_name_H-M   'P 1'
#
loop_
_entity.id
_entity.type
_entity.pdbx_description
1 polymer ?
#
loop_
_entity_poly.entity_id
_entity_poly.type
_entity_poly.pdbx_seq_one_letter_code
_entity_poly.pdbx_strand_id
1 'polypeptide(L)'
;MILFRISEFDPFDWGQAKRLLFRIYKLIFPMSSELNIAKEAAIEAGGIILNYYKADYEIQEKGYHNPVTTADREADTRLKENFSGEKT
;
A
#
# COMPACT_ATOMS: atom_id res chain seq x y z
N MET A 1 34.83 44.60 27.04
CA MET A 1 34.05 43.56 27.75
C MET A 1 32.68 43.50 27.10
N ILE A 2 32.54 42.69 26.05
CA ILE A 2 31.26 42.52 25.35
C ILE A 2 30.58 41.31 25.99
N LEU A 3 29.61 41.58 26.87
CA LEU A 3 28.69 40.54 27.34
C LEU A 3 27.85 40.11 26.13
N PHE A 4 28.24 39.01 25.48
CA PHE A 4 27.35 38.33 24.56
C PHE A 4 26.18 37.78 25.35
N ARG A 5 25.00 38.37 25.12
CA ARG A 5 23.74 38.03 25.78
C ARG A 5 23.32 36.64 25.27
N ILE A 6 23.42 35.64 26.13
CA ILE A 6 23.09 34.22 25.87
C ILE A 6 21.57 34.01 25.70
N SER A 7 20.79 35.07 25.46
CA SER A 7 19.32 35.03 25.34
C SER A 7 18.79 35.08 23.91
N GLU A 8 19.68 35.03 22.90
CA GLU A 8 19.30 35.06 21.47
C GLU A 8 19.55 33.72 20.75
N PHE A 9 19.92 32.67 21.50
CA PHE A 9 20.01 31.33 20.95
C PHE A 9 18.63 30.66 21.03
N ASP A 10 17.84 30.77 19.96
CA ASP A 10 16.54 30.10 19.84
C ASP A 10 16.75 28.58 19.92
N PRO A 11 16.30 27.91 20.99
CA PRO A 11 16.56 26.50 21.18
C PRO A 11 15.63 25.72 20.23
N PHE A 12 16.21 25.27 19.12
CA PHE A 12 15.64 24.25 18.23
C PHE A 12 14.34 24.68 17.53
N ASP A 13 14.46 25.09 16.26
CA ASP A 13 13.33 25.28 15.36
C ASP A 13 12.55 23.94 15.20
N TRP A 14 11.47 23.81 15.96
CA TRP A 14 10.59 22.64 15.94
C TRP A 14 9.99 22.36 14.57
N GLY A 15 9.86 23.37 13.69
CA GLY A 15 9.44 23.20 12.32
C GLY A 15 10.51 22.50 11.47
N GLN A 16 11.78 22.87 11.63
CA GLN A 16 12.90 22.14 11.03
C GLN A 16 13.03 20.71 11.57
N ALA A 17 12.88 20.53 12.88
CA ALA A 17 12.90 19.21 13.51
C ALA A 17 11.84 18.26 12.96
N LYS A 18 10.58 18.73 12.84
CA LYS A 18 9.47 17.95 12.28
C LYS A 18 9.72 17.58 10.82
N ARG A 19 10.26 18.50 10.02
CA ARG A 19 10.62 18.23 8.61
C ARG A 19 11.72 17.17 8.49
N LEU A 20 12.73 17.25 9.35
CA LEU A 20 13.82 16.27 9.38
C LEU A 20 13.30 14.89 9.80
N LEU A 21 12.49 14.82 10.84
CA LEU A 21 11.87 13.57 11.31
C LEU A 21 10.99 12.93 10.24
N PHE A 22 10.15 13.72 9.56
CA PHE A 22 9.33 13.22 8.46
C PHE A 22 10.19 12.65 7.32
N ARG A 23 11.29 13.32 6.98
CA ARG A 23 12.20 12.87 5.92
C ARG A 23 12.95 11.60 6.30
N ILE A 24 13.42 11.51 7.54
CA ILE A 24 14.04 10.30 8.09
C ILE A 24 13.04 9.14 8.09
N TYR A 25 11.81 9.38 8.56
CA TYR A 25 10.75 8.36 8.54
C TYR A 25 10.47 7.87 7.11
N LYS A 26 10.35 8.77 6.13
CA LYS A 26 10.12 8.40 4.73
C LYS A 26 11.30 7.63 4.11
N LEU A 27 12.53 7.90 4.55
CA LEU A 27 13.73 7.17 4.12
C LEU A 27 13.82 5.78 4.76
N ILE A 28 13.44 5.65 6.04
CA ILE A 28 13.49 4.38 6.78
C ILE A 28 12.30 3.47 6.41
N PHE A 29 11.13 4.06 6.15
CA PHE A 29 9.90 3.35 5.80
C PHE A 29 9.40 3.75 4.40
N PRO A 30 10.20 3.50 3.34
CA PRO A 30 9.75 3.73 1.99
C PRO A 30 8.56 2.81 1.69
N MET A 31 7.56 3.35 1.00
CA MET A 31 6.40 2.61 0.51
C MET A 31 5.46 2.00 1.58
N SER A 32 5.49 2.49 2.82
CA SER A 32 4.62 1.97 3.89
C SER A 32 3.12 2.08 3.59
N SER A 33 2.69 3.11 2.85
CA SER A 33 1.31 3.28 2.40
C SER A 33 0.94 2.27 1.33
N GLU A 34 1.80 2.14 0.32
CA GLU A 34 1.64 1.23 -0.82
C GLU A 34 1.62 -0.23 -0.36
N LEU A 35 2.44 -0.57 0.65
CA LEU A 35 2.45 -1.88 1.28
C LEU A 35 1.10 -2.21 1.94
N ASN A 36 0.51 -1.25 2.67
CA ASN A 36 -0.79 -1.45 3.31
C ASN A 36 -1.89 -1.65 2.26
N ILE A 37 -1.90 -0.83 1.20
CA ILE A 37 -2.86 -0.95 0.10
C ILE A 37 -2.73 -2.32 -0.58
N ALA A 38 -1.50 -2.75 -0.89
CA ALA A 38 -1.26 -4.05 -1.52
C ALA A 38 -1.70 -5.22 -0.62
N LYS A 39 -1.47 -5.11 0.69
CA LYS A 39 -1.89 -6.13 1.67
C LYS A 39 -3.41 -6.23 1.73
N GLU A 40 -4.12 -5.11 1.83
CA GLU A 40 -5.58 -5.10 1.87
C GLU A 40 -6.18 -5.68 0.58
N ALA A 41 -5.68 -5.25 -0.58
CA ALA A 41 -6.11 -5.76 -1.88
C ALA A 41 -5.89 -7.29 -2.01
N ALA A 42 -4.74 -7.80 -1.54
CA ALA A 42 -4.45 -9.23 -1.56
C ALA A 42 -5.38 -10.04 -0.63
N ILE A 43 -5.74 -9.49 0.54
CA ILE A 43 -6.69 -10.13 1.46
C ILE A 43 -8.07 -10.22 0.82
N GLU A 44 -8.55 -9.14 0.19
CA GLU A 44 -9.85 -9.13 -0.50
C GLU A 44 -9.90 -10.11 -1.67
N ALA A 45 -8.87 -10.10 -2.52
CA ALA A 45 -8.75 -11.02 -3.64
C ALA A 45 -8.69 -12.49 -3.17
N GLY A 46 -7.97 -12.76 -2.08
CA GLY A 46 -7.94 -14.08 -1.45
C GLY A 46 -9.31 -14.54 -0.95
N GLY A 47 -10.10 -13.61 -0.39
CA GLY A 47 -11.50 -13.87 0.02
C GLY A 47 -12.38 -14.29 -1.16
N ILE A 48 -12.22 -13.64 -2.33
CA ILE A 48 -12.94 -14.01 -3.56
C ILE A 48 -12.56 -15.43 -3.99
N ILE A 49 -11.27 -15.75 -4.03
CA ILE A 49 -10.80 -17.11 -4.41
C ILE A 49 -11.38 -18.17 -3.47
N LEU A 50 -11.44 -17.89 -2.17
CA LEU A 50 -11.99 -18.81 -1.17
C LEU A 50 -13.48 -19.10 -1.38
N ASN A 51 -14.27 -18.15 -1.90
CA ASN A 51 -15.69 -18.40 -2.19
C ASN A 51 -15.89 -19.48 -3.26
N TYR A 52 -14.90 -19.71 -4.12
CA TYR A 52 -14.92 -20.74 -5.16
C TYR A 52 -14.29 -22.06 -4.71
N TYR A 53 -13.71 -22.11 -3.50
CA TYR A 53 -13.18 -23.36 -2.97
C TYR A 53 -14.31 -24.36 -2.69
N LYS A 54 -14.32 -25.49 -3.40
CA LYS A 54 -15.37 -26.52 -3.35
C LYS A 54 -16.77 -26.04 -3.78
N ALA A 55 -16.85 -24.91 -4.48
CA ALA A 55 -18.06 -24.48 -5.17
C ALA A 55 -18.01 -24.89 -6.64
N ASP A 56 -19.13 -24.74 -7.35
CA ASP A 56 -19.15 -24.83 -8.80
C ASP A 56 -18.54 -23.55 -9.39
N TYR A 57 -17.67 -23.69 -10.40
CA TYR A 57 -17.05 -22.57 -11.11
C TYR A 57 -16.73 -22.95 -12.56
N GLU A 58 -16.56 -21.94 -13.41
CA GLU A 58 -16.17 -22.15 -14.79
C GLU A 58 -14.65 -22.25 -14.93
N ILE A 59 -14.20 -23.17 -15.79
CA ILE A 59 -12.82 -23.30 -16.22
C ILE A 59 -12.76 -22.93 -17.69
N GLN A 60 -11.87 -22.00 -18.04
CA GLN A 60 -11.59 -21.58 -19.39
C GLN A 60 -10.09 -21.70 -19.64
N GLU A 61 -9.62 -21.71 -20.89
CA GLU A 61 -8.17 -21.73 -21.19
C GLU A 61 -7.70 -20.31 -21.51
N LYS A 62 -6.68 -19.83 -20.81
CA LYS A 62 -6.01 -18.54 -21.09
C LYS A 62 -4.96 -18.68 -22.20
N GLY A 63 -4.46 -19.89 -22.41
CA GLY A 63 -3.44 -20.27 -23.39
C GLY A 63 -3.35 -21.78 -23.51
N TYR A 64 -2.36 -22.32 -24.24
CA TYR A 64 -2.18 -23.77 -24.34
C TYR A 64 -1.83 -24.37 -22.96
N HIS A 65 -2.71 -25.24 -22.43
CA HIS A 65 -2.60 -25.85 -21.10
C HIS A 65 -2.42 -24.83 -19.97
N ASN A 66 -3.19 -23.74 -20.01
CA ASN A 66 -3.18 -22.73 -18.95
C ASN A 66 -4.62 -22.41 -18.53
N PRO A 67 -5.22 -23.27 -17.68
CA PRO A 67 -6.59 -23.06 -17.23
C PRO A 67 -6.67 -21.79 -16.39
N VAL A 68 -7.71 -21.01 -16.64
CA VAL A 68 -8.13 -19.84 -15.88
C VAL A 68 -9.56 -20.05 -15.42
N THR A 69 -9.80 -19.79 -14.14
CA THR A 69 -11.12 -19.98 -13.53
C THR A 69 -11.87 -18.66 -13.40
N THR A 70 -13.16 -18.72 -13.10
CA THR A 70 -13.95 -17.54 -12.70
C THR A 70 -13.30 -16.81 -11.52
N ALA A 71 -12.80 -17.56 -10.54
CA ALA A 71 -12.13 -17.03 -9.36
C ALA A 71 -10.90 -16.18 -9.71
N ASP A 72 -10.07 -16.65 -10.64
CA ASP A 72 -8.86 -15.92 -11.07
C ASP A 72 -9.22 -14.57 -11.70
N ARG A 73 -10.29 -14.51 -12.49
CA ARG A 73 -10.74 -13.28 -13.16
C ARG A 73 -11.33 -12.28 -12.18
N GLU A 74 -12.16 -12.75 -11.26
CA GLU A 74 -12.78 -11.87 -10.26
C GLU A 74 -11.74 -11.33 -9.26
N ALA A 75 -10.78 -12.16 -8.85
CA ALA A 75 -9.66 -11.72 -8.02
C ALA A 75 -8.77 -10.70 -8.74
N ASP A 76 -8.43 -10.93 -10.01
CA ASP A 76 -7.63 -9.98 -10.82
C ASP A 76 -8.34 -8.64 -11.03
N THR A 77 -9.66 -8.66 -11.31
CA THR A 77 -10.48 -7.44 -11.39
C THR A 77 -10.44 -6.68 -10.06
N ARG A 78 -10.63 -7.36 -8.93
CA ARG A 78 -10.61 -6.71 -7.62
C ARG A 78 -9.23 -6.12 -7.28
N LEU A 79 -8.15 -6.78 -7.67
CA LEU A 79 -6.80 -6.22 -7.52
C LEU A 79 -6.66 -4.95 -8.34
N LYS A 80 -7.10 -4.95 -9.60
CA LYS A 80 -7.01 -3.79 -10.48
C LYS A 80 -7.78 -2.58 -9.95
N GLU A 81 -9.00 -2.76 -9.44
CA GLU A 81 -9.81 -1.70 -8.82
C GLU A 81 -9.08 -1.03 -7.64
N ASN A 82 -8.43 -1.83 -6.78
CA ASN A 82 -7.68 -1.31 -5.64
C ASN A 82 -6.43 -0.51 -6.05
N PHE A 83 -5.83 -0.81 -7.20
CA PHE A 83 -4.65 -0.09 -7.70
C PHE A 83 -4.96 1.05 -8.69
N SER A 84 -6.10 1.01 -9.40
CA SER A 84 -6.52 2.06 -10.33
C SER A 84 -7.26 3.23 -9.65
N GLY A 85 -7.78 3.01 -8.44
CA GLY A 85 -8.58 4.00 -7.71
C GLY A 85 -10.01 4.14 -8.22
N GLU A 86 -10.42 3.31 -9.19
CA GLU A 86 -11.80 3.22 -9.66
C GLU A 86 -12.54 2.22 -8.78
N LYS A 87 -13.21 2.73 -7.74
CA LYS A 87 -14.21 1.95 -6.99
C LYS A 87 -15.57 2.13 -7.67
N THR A 88 -16.10 1.06 -8.25
CA THR A 88 -17.47 0.94 -8.74
C THR A 88 -18.48 0.80 -7.60
#